data_AF-A0A426UQI1-F1
#
_entry.id   AF-A0A426UQI1-F1
#
_cell.length_a   1.000
_cell.length_b   1.000
_cell.length_c   1.000
_cell.angle_alpha   90.00
_cell.angle_beta   90.00
_cell.angle_gamma   90.00
#
_symmetry.space_group_name_H-M   'P 1'
#
loop_
_entity.id
_entity.type
_entity.pdbx_description
1 polymer ?
#
loop_
_entity_poly.entity_id
_entity_poly.type
_entity_poly.pdbx_seq_one_letter_code
_entity_poly.pdbx_strand_id
1 'polypeptide(L)'
;MTGDGHLLGVIMVCGHEIDGATLSVDDDDVDEQATVGSWTAGRPLRAGLTTWTLDAPAAGWKTTRPLTPLNSRTAYALYGWTKDNSWSSSAVSFGLADRARLTPGQVRYDRISENGDESEVTVSLARFEADACRDM
;
A
#
# COMPACT_ATOMS: atom_id res chain seq x y z
N MET A 1 3.98 10.15 0.94
CA MET A 1 4.25 10.73 2.28
C MET A 1 3.58 12.08 2.40
N THR A 2 3.12 12.46 3.59
CA THR A 2 2.62 13.82 3.90
C THR A 2 3.79 14.81 4.09
N GLY A 3 3.50 16.12 4.12
CA GLY A 3 4.55 17.16 4.27
C GLY A 3 5.31 17.11 5.61
N ASP A 4 4.70 16.55 6.64
CA ASP A 4 5.22 16.34 7.99
C ASP A 4 5.86 14.95 8.19
N GLY A 5 5.94 14.13 7.14
CA GLY A 5 6.74 12.90 7.14
C GLY A 5 5.99 11.60 7.42
N HIS A 6 4.66 11.65 7.56
CA HIS A 6 3.84 10.44 7.76
C HIS A 6 3.72 9.64 6.48
N LEU A 7 3.86 8.32 6.61
CA LEU A 7 3.64 7.38 5.51
C LEU A 7 2.15 7.31 5.20
N LEU A 8 1.85 7.27 3.91
CA LEU A 8 0.50 7.07 3.39
C LEU A 8 0.44 5.71 2.72
N GLY A 9 -0.61 4.94 3.02
CA GLY A 9 -1.08 3.91 2.11
C GLY A 9 -1.76 4.57 0.93
N VAL A 10 -1.53 4.04 -0.27
CA VAL A 10 -2.13 4.51 -1.52
C VAL A 10 -2.65 3.28 -2.26
N ILE A 11 -3.93 3.28 -2.60
CA ILE A 11 -4.55 2.22 -3.41
C ILE A 11 -5.29 2.89 -4.57
N MET A 12 -5.05 2.39 -5.78
CA MET A 12 -5.88 2.66 -6.94
C MET A 12 -6.73 1.43 -7.23
N VAL A 13 -8.05 1.57 -7.23
CA VAL A 13 -8.98 0.50 -7.57
C VAL A 13 -9.42 0.68 -9.03
N CYS A 14 -9.23 -0.33 -9.88
CA CYS A 14 -9.54 -0.22 -11.32
C CYS A 14 -10.90 -0.79 -11.73
N GLY A 15 -11.44 -1.78 -11.01
CA GLY A 15 -12.72 -2.40 -11.41
C GLY A 15 -13.41 -3.25 -10.34
N HIS A 16 -12.66 -3.77 -9.37
CA HIS A 16 -13.21 -4.53 -8.24
C HIS A 16 -13.51 -3.62 -7.04
N GLU A 17 -13.64 -4.22 -5.86
CA GLU A 17 -13.66 -3.49 -4.60
C GLU A 17 -12.50 -3.91 -3.70
N ILE A 18 -12.12 -3.04 -2.77
CA ILE A 18 -11.16 -3.35 -1.71
C ILE A 18 -11.82 -2.99 -0.38
N ASP A 19 -11.77 -3.90 0.58
CA ASP A 19 -12.38 -3.72 1.91
C ASP A 19 -11.37 -3.24 2.95
N GLY A 20 -10.09 -3.50 2.74
CA GLY A 20 -9.04 -3.10 3.66
C GLY A 20 -7.64 -3.28 3.12
N ALA A 21 -6.67 -3.02 3.98
CA ALA A 21 -5.27 -3.17 3.68
C ALA A 21 -4.52 -3.75 4.88
N THR A 22 -3.46 -4.49 4.59
CA THR A 22 -2.59 -5.13 5.58
C THR A 22 -1.14 -4.83 5.25
N LEU A 23 -0.38 -4.45 6.27
CA LEU A 23 1.07 -4.31 6.23
C LEU A 23 1.69 -5.45 7.05
N SER A 24 2.57 -6.22 6.43
CA SER A 24 3.29 -7.32 7.08
C SER A 24 4.79 -7.16 6.89
N VAL A 25 5.58 -7.89 7.69
CA VAL A 25 6.98 -8.16 7.35
C VAL A 25 7.01 -8.86 6.00
N ASP A 26 7.86 -8.35 5.11
CA ASP A 26 8.13 -8.95 3.81
C ASP A 26 9.20 -10.02 3.99
N ASP A 27 8.74 -11.26 4.16
CA ASP A 27 9.57 -12.45 4.32
C ASP A 27 9.10 -13.53 3.32
N ASP A 28 10.07 -14.26 2.76
CA ASP A 28 9.82 -15.36 1.84
C ASP A 28 9.12 -16.55 2.55
N ASP A 29 9.24 -16.63 3.88
CA ASP A 29 8.48 -17.57 4.69
C ASP A 29 7.10 -17.02 5.06
N VAL A 30 6.07 -17.52 4.38
CA VAL A 30 4.68 -17.13 4.56
C VAL A 30 4.16 -17.41 5.98
N ASP A 31 4.74 -18.39 6.69
CA ASP A 31 4.38 -18.70 8.08
C ASP A 31 4.99 -17.69 9.06
N GLU A 32 6.01 -16.92 8.63
CA GLU A 32 6.70 -15.90 9.42
C GLU A 32 6.25 -14.45 9.09
N GLN A 33 5.34 -14.26 8.12
CA GLN A 33 4.81 -12.95 7.75
C GLN A 33 3.97 -12.31 8.87
N ALA A 34 4.66 -11.72 9.83
CA ALA A 34 4.05 -11.02 10.94
C ALA A 34 3.37 -9.75 10.43
N THR A 35 2.04 -9.69 10.51
CA THR A 35 1.31 -8.44 10.32
C THR A 35 1.82 -7.39 11.31
N VAL A 36 2.11 -6.18 10.85
CA VAL A 36 2.57 -5.05 11.68
C VAL A 36 1.58 -3.89 11.67
N GLY A 37 0.60 -3.88 10.77
CA GLY A 37 -0.52 -2.94 10.75
C GLY A 37 -1.67 -3.42 9.86
N SER A 38 -2.90 -3.03 10.19
CA SER A 38 -4.07 -3.36 9.37
C SER A 38 -5.18 -2.31 9.51
N TRP A 39 -5.88 -2.05 8.41
CA TRP A 39 -6.93 -1.05 8.29
C TRP A 39 -8.10 -1.60 7.46
N THR A 40 -9.32 -1.30 7.88
CA THR A 40 -10.55 -1.61 7.14
C THR A 40 -11.19 -0.31 6.67
N ALA A 41 -11.54 -0.23 5.40
CA ALA A 41 -12.30 0.89 4.88
C ALA A 41 -13.71 0.90 5.49
N GLY A 42 -14.24 2.08 5.81
CA GLY A 42 -15.58 2.20 6.40
C GLY A 42 -16.69 1.73 5.46
N ARG A 43 -16.40 1.63 4.17
CA ARG A 43 -17.22 1.07 3.09
C ARG A 43 -16.28 0.43 2.05
N PRO A 44 -16.73 -0.58 1.28
CA PRO A 44 -15.93 -1.12 0.18
C PRO A 44 -15.48 -0.03 -0.77
N LEU A 45 -14.19 0.04 -1.03
CA LEU A 45 -13.55 1.00 -1.93
C LEU A 45 -13.88 0.60 -3.36
N ARG A 46 -14.58 1.46 -4.09
CA ARG A 46 -14.88 1.27 -5.52
C ARG A 46 -13.77 1.89 -6.38
N ALA A 47 -13.94 1.83 -7.69
CA ALA A 47 -12.99 2.40 -8.64
C ALA A 47 -12.57 3.84 -8.27
N GLY A 48 -11.26 4.08 -8.29
CA GLY A 48 -10.66 5.36 -7.94
C GLY A 48 -9.49 5.26 -6.95
N LEU A 49 -8.84 6.40 -6.74
CA LEU A 49 -7.71 6.55 -5.83
C LEU A 49 -8.20 6.76 -4.39
N THR A 50 -7.56 6.07 -3.44
CA THR A 50 -7.72 6.32 -2.01
C THR A 50 -6.37 6.38 -1.32
N THR A 51 -6.30 7.16 -0.25
CA THR A 51 -5.10 7.31 0.59
C THR A 51 -5.47 7.38 2.05
N TRP A 52 -4.61 6.86 2.93
CA TRP A 52 -4.77 6.98 4.38
C TRP A 52 -3.43 7.01 5.09
N THR A 53 -3.37 7.65 6.27
CA THR A 53 -2.18 7.61 7.14
C THR A 53 -2.05 6.24 7.77
N LEU A 54 -0.83 5.68 7.77
CA LEU A 54 -0.58 4.37 8.36
C LEU A 54 -0.51 4.44 9.90
N ASP A 55 0.02 5.54 10.45
CA ASP A 55 0.36 5.70 11.87
C ASP A 55 -0.61 6.61 12.65
N ALA A 56 -1.58 7.21 11.98
CA ALA A 56 -2.58 8.09 12.58
C ALA A 56 -4.01 7.72 12.11
N PRO A 57 -5.05 8.06 12.90
CA PRO A 57 -6.43 7.91 12.46
C PRO A 57 -6.70 8.64 11.14
N ALA A 58 -7.30 7.94 10.18
CA ALA A 58 -7.66 8.49 8.88
C ALA A 58 -9.18 8.44 8.67
N ALA A 59 -9.76 9.52 8.15
CA ALA A 59 -11.18 9.57 7.84
C ALA A 59 -11.55 8.46 6.83
N GLY A 60 -12.66 7.76 7.08
CA GLY A 60 -13.11 6.66 6.23
C GLY A 60 -12.35 5.35 6.43
N TRP A 61 -11.39 5.27 7.36
CA TRP A 61 -10.64 4.07 7.68
C TRP A 61 -10.72 3.75 9.17
N LYS A 62 -10.90 2.47 9.50
CA LYS A 62 -10.79 1.93 10.84
C LYS A 62 -9.46 1.20 10.98
N THR A 63 -8.60 1.66 11.87
CA THR A 63 -7.40 0.92 12.28
C THR A 63 -7.83 -0.30 13.08
N THR A 64 -7.71 -1.50 12.48
CA THR A 64 -8.02 -2.78 13.14
C THR A 64 -6.82 -3.28 13.94
N ARG A 65 -5.61 -3.01 13.44
CA ARG A 65 -4.36 -3.22 14.16
C ARG A 65 -3.47 -1.97 14.03
N PRO A 66 -3.13 -1.30 15.15
CA PRO A 66 -2.22 -0.16 15.14
C PRO A 66 -0.87 -0.52 14.54
N LEU A 67 -0.26 0.44 13.83
CA LEU A 67 1.06 0.26 13.24
C LEU A 67 2.11 0.08 14.33
N THR A 68 2.81 -1.06 14.26
CA THR A 68 3.98 -1.31 15.10
C THR A 68 5.15 -0.48 14.58
N PRO A 69 6.04 0.05 15.45
CA PRO A 69 7.21 0.79 15.01
C PRO A 69 8.02 0.00 13.96
N LEU A 70 8.19 0.62 12.79
CA LEU A 70 8.98 0.05 11.70
C LEU A 70 10.47 0.17 12.01
N ASN A 71 11.27 -0.82 11.61
CA ASN A 71 12.70 -0.86 11.82
C ASN A 71 13.46 -0.78 10.49
N SER A 72 14.74 -0.41 10.54
CA SER A 72 15.54 -0.14 9.33
C SER A 72 16.12 -1.37 8.65
N ARG A 73 16.00 -2.56 9.26
CA ARG A 73 16.56 -3.82 8.74
C ARG A 73 15.49 -4.74 8.14
N THR A 74 14.24 -4.32 8.18
CA THR A 74 13.09 -5.13 7.73
C THR A 74 12.46 -4.47 6.51
N ALA A 75 12.20 -5.29 5.49
CA ALA A 75 11.32 -4.95 4.40
C ALA A 75 9.87 -5.24 4.82
N TYR A 76 8.94 -4.47 4.27
CA TYR A 76 7.52 -4.58 4.58
C TYR A 76 6.72 -4.61 3.29
N ALA A 77 5.68 -5.46 3.27
CA ALA A 77 4.76 -5.59 2.15
C ALA A 77 3.40 -5.02 2.54
N LEU A 78 2.89 -4.06 1.76
CA LEU A 78 1.54 -3.50 1.89
C LEU A 78 0.68 -3.97 0.73
N TYR A 79 -0.49 -4.53 1.03
CA TYR A 79 -1.48 -4.89 0.01
C TYR A 79 -2.91 -4.61 0.47
N GLY A 80 -3.80 -4.39 -0.49
CA GLY A 80 -5.25 -4.30 -0.32
C GLY A 80 -5.92 -5.66 -0.48
N TRP A 81 -7.02 -5.89 0.23
CA TRP A 81 -7.76 -7.17 0.22
C TRP A 81 -9.27 -6.96 0.22
N THR A 82 -10.01 -7.96 -0.29
CA THR A 82 -11.45 -8.11 -0.06
C THR A 82 -11.73 -8.99 1.14
N LYS A 83 -12.84 -8.74 1.83
CA LYS A 83 -13.23 -9.46 3.05
C LYS A 83 -13.52 -10.94 2.78
N ASP A 84 -13.94 -11.27 1.56
CA ASP A 84 -14.22 -12.63 1.11
C ASP A 84 -13.00 -13.32 0.49
N ASN A 85 -11.83 -12.66 0.48
CA ASN A 85 -10.58 -13.12 -0.12
C ASN A 85 -10.66 -13.43 -1.62
N SER A 86 -11.66 -12.91 -2.33
CA SER A 86 -11.81 -13.09 -3.78
C SER A 86 -10.81 -12.27 -4.60
N TRP A 87 -10.31 -11.14 -4.06
CA TRP A 87 -9.36 -10.26 -4.74
C TRP A 87 -8.36 -9.62 -3.77
N SER A 88 -7.19 -9.30 -4.30
CA SER A 88 -6.20 -8.44 -3.66
C SER A 88 -5.67 -7.41 -4.67
N SER A 89 -5.10 -6.32 -4.16
CA SER A 89 -4.22 -5.50 -4.99
C SER A 89 -2.87 -6.21 -5.17
N SER A 90 -2.06 -5.73 -6.11
CA SER A 90 -0.62 -5.94 -6.05
C SER A 90 -0.07 -5.47 -4.70
N ALA A 91 0.90 -6.21 -4.16
CA ALA A 91 1.65 -5.76 -3.00
C ALA A 91 2.69 -4.71 -3.42
N VAL A 92 3.11 -3.89 -2.47
CA VAL A 92 4.31 -3.06 -2.62
C VAL A 92 5.28 -3.37 -1.48
N SER A 93 6.52 -3.67 -1.85
CA SER A 93 7.60 -3.90 -0.90
C SER A 93 8.42 -2.63 -0.66
N PHE A 94 8.73 -2.35 0.61
CA PHE A 94 9.56 -1.20 0.98
C PHE A 94 10.30 -1.38 2.30
N GLY A 95 11.47 -0.74 2.41
CA GLY A 95 12.18 -0.52 3.67
C GLY A 95 12.17 0.94 4.12
N LEU A 96 12.67 1.21 5.33
CA LEU A 96 12.82 2.60 5.81
C LEU A 96 13.84 3.42 5.02
N ALA A 97 14.80 2.78 4.34
CA ALA A 97 15.70 3.46 3.42
C ALA A 97 14.95 4.06 2.22
N ASP A 98 13.89 3.39 1.75
CA ASP A 98 13.05 3.87 0.64
C ASP A 98 12.15 5.00 1.10
N ARG A 99 11.63 4.91 2.33
CA ARG A 99 10.94 6.04 2.98
C ARG A 99 11.81 7.30 2.98
N ALA A 100 13.10 7.20 3.30
CA ALA A 100 14.00 8.35 3.35
C ALA A 100 14.24 8.99 1.96
N ARG A 101 13.99 8.25 0.87
CA ARG A 101 14.08 8.72 -0.51
C ARG A 101 12.76 9.25 -1.05
N LEU A 102 11.64 8.99 -0.36
CA LEU A 102 10.31 9.38 -0.78
C LEU A 102 10.03 10.84 -0.41
N THR A 103 9.80 11.70 -1.40
CA THR A 103 9.38 13.08 -1.13
C THR A 103 7.86 13.16 -0.90
N PRO A 104 7.37 14.20 -0.21
CA PRO A 104 5.93 14.44 -0.13
C PRO A 104 5.27 14.47 -1.51
N GLY A 105 4.10 13.84 -1.63
CA GLY A 105 3.38 13.70 -2.90
C GLY A 105 3.90 12.64 -3.87
N GLN A 106 4.99 11.92 -3.54
CA GLN A 106 5.43 10.76 -4.29
C GLN A 106 4.81 9.46 -3.76
N VAL A 107 4.68 8.50 -4.68
CA VAL A 107 4.21 7.14 -4.47
C VAL A 107 5.28 6.19 -5.01
N ARG A 108 5.64 5.20 -4.20
CA ARG A 108 6.44 4.04 -4.61
C ARG A 108 5.50 2.86 -4.83
N TYR A 109 5.69 2.12 -5.91
CA TYR A 109 4.96 0.89 -6.19
C TYR A 109 5.77 0.01 -7.14
N ASP A 110 5.40 -1.27 -7.21
CA ASP A 110 6.01 -2.21 -8.14
C ASP A 110 5.22 -2.19 -9.44
N ARG A 111 5.91 -1.79 -10.52
CA ARG A 111 5.36 -1.81 -11.87
C ARG A 111 5.64 -3.17 -12.49
N ILE A 112 4.58 -3.87 -12.85
CA ILE A 112 4.64 -5.10 -13.63
C ILE A 112 4.65 -4.72 -15.11
N SER A 113 5.68 -5.15 -15.84
CA SER A 113 5.76 -4.98 -17.29
C SER A 113 4.83 -5.95 -18.03
N GLU A 114 4.62 -5.75 -19.34
CA GLU A 114 3.85 -6.69 -20.18
C GLU A 114 4.41 -8.12 -20.15
N ASN A 115 5.70 -8.29 -19.87
CA ASN A 115 6.38 -9.58 -19.79
C ASN A 115 6.31 -10.22 -18.39
N GLY A 116 5.67 -9.55 -17.42
CA GLY A 116 5.59 -10.00 -16.03
C GLY A 116 6.80 -9.61 -15.16
N ASP A 117 7.79 -8.91 -15.71
CA ASP A 117 8.93 -8.41 -14.91
C ASP A 117 8.47 -7.29 -13.99
N GLU A 118 8.77 -7.41 -12.70
CA GLU A 118 8.52 -6.40 -11.68
C GLU A 118 9.67 -5.39 -11.60
N SER A 119 9.32 -4.11 -11.44
CA SER A 119 10.30 -3.04 -11.27
C SER A 119 9.77 -1.98 -10.31
N GLU A 120 10.57 -1.71 -9.29
CA GLU A 120 10.25 -0.68 -8.30
C GLU A 120 10.33 0.71 -8.93
N VAL A 121 9.24 1.46 -8.88
CA VAL A 121 9.20 2.83 -9.43
C VAL A 121 8.72 3.82 -8.37
N THR A 122 9.19 5.06 -8.49
CA THR A 122 8.72 6.18 -7.65
C THR A 122 8.29 7.33 -8.55
N VAL A 123 7.03 7.72 -8.44
CA VAL A 123 6.38 8.73 -9.30
C VAL A 123 5.54 9.69 -8.46
N SER A 124 5.05 10.77 -9.05
CA SER A 124 4.06 11.63 -8.38
C SER A 124 2.72 10.90 -8.24
N LEU A 125 1.94 11.25 -7.21
CA LEU A 125 0.59 10.71 -7.00
C LEU A 125 -0.30 10.87 -8.24
N ALA A 126 -0.24 12.03 -8.90
CA ALA A 126 -1.00 12.28 -10.13
C ALA A 126 -0.58 11.38 -11.29
N ARG A 127 0.73 11.06 -11.39
CA ARG A 127 1.21 10.13 -12.41
C ARG A 127 0.81 8.70 -12.11
N PHE A 128 0.85 8.30 -10.83
CA PHE A 128 0.36 7.00 -10.38
C PHE A 128 -1.12 6.82 -10.72
N GLU A 129 -1.97 7.79 -10.38
CA GLU A 129 -3.40 7.76 -10.68
C GLU A 129 -3.70 7.64 -12.18
N ALA A 130 -2.91 8.31 -13.02
CA ALA A 130 -3.06 8.26 -14.48
C ALA A 130 -2.60 6.94 -15.12
N ASP A 131 -1.64 6.25 -14.51
CA ASP A 131 -0.99 5.07 -15.09
C ASP A 131 -1.48 3.75 -14.48
N ALA A 132 -1.87 3.72 -13.20
CA ALA A 132 -2.08 2.47 -12.44
C ALA A 132 -3.18 1.56 -13.00
N CYS A 133 -4.15 2.10 -13.74
CA CYS A 133 -5.23 1.34 -14.38
C CYS A 133 -5.12 1.26 -15.91
N ARG A 134 -4.00 1.70 -16.50
CA ARG A 134 -3.88 1.84 -17.96
C ARG A 134 -3.72 0.51 -18.68
N ASP A 135 -3.09 -0.46 -18.03
CA ASP A 135 -2.71 -1.75 -18.59
C ASP A 135 -3.45 -2.93 -17.91
N MET A 136 -4.63 -2.65 -17.32
CA MET A 136 -5.50 -3.60 -16.60
C MET A 136 -6.66 -4.09 -17.46
#